data_AF-A0A392SJW4-F1
#
_entry.id   AF-A0A392SJW4-F1
#
_cell.length_a   1.000
_cell.length_b   1.000
_cell.length_c   1.000
_cell.angle_alpha   90.00
_cell.angle_beta   90.00
_cell.angle_gamma   90.00
#
_symmetry.space_group_name_H-M   'P 1'
#
loop_
_entity.id
_entity.type
_entity.pdbx_description
1 polymer ?
#
loop_
_entity_poly.entity_id
_entity_poly.type
_entity_poly.pdbx_seq_one_letter_code
_entity_poly.pdbx_strand_id
1 'polypeptide(L)' 'DDRKSTTGYIFLYGGAPIFWCSMKEPVVALSTCEAEYIAAVDSGILTQ' A
#
# COMPACT_ATOMS: atom_id res chain seq x y z
N ASP A 1 -9.99 -8.49 16.10
CA ASP A 1 -9.54 -7.11 15.90
C ASP A 1 -8.16 -7.16 15.26
N ASP A 2 -8.14 -7.34 13.94
CA ASP A 2 -6.89 -7.38 13.18
C ASP A 2 -6.39 -5.94 13.02
N ARG A 3 -5.38 -5.56 13.79
CA ARG A 3 -4.71 -4.24 13.69
C ARG A 3 -3.84 -4.08 12.44
N LYS A 4 -4.08 -4.86 11.39
CA LYS A 4 -3.30 -4.79 10.15
C LYS A 4 -3.89 -3.69 9.27
N SER A 5 -3.04 -2.76 8.88
CA SER A 5 -3.40 -1.73 7.90
C SER A 5 -3.77 -2.38 6.56
N THR A 6 -4.52 -1.67 5.73
CA THR A 6 -4.84 -2.09 4.37
C THR A 6 -4.19 -1.10 3.41
N THR A 7 -3.29 -1.58 2.55
CA THR A 7 -2.73 -0.77 1.47
C THR A 7 -3.47 -1.01 0.17
N GLY A 8 -3.57 0.02 -0.65
CA GLY A 8 -4.23 -0.01 -1.94
C GLY A 8 -3.28 0.43 -3.04
N TYR A 9 -3.34 -0.25 -4.17
CA TYR A 9 -2.55 0.09 -5.34
C TYR A 9 -3.46 0.29 -6.55
N ILE A 10 -3.12 1.29 -7.36
CA ILE A 10 -3.85 1.65 -8.58
C ILE A 10 -2.85 1.67 -9.72
N PHE A 11 -3.05 0.79 -10.68
CA PHE A 11 -2.23 0.74 -11.89
C PHE A 11 -2.85 1.62 -12.96
N LEU A 12 -2.11 2.63 -13.40
CA LEU A 12 -2.53 3.58 -14.44
C LEU A 12 -1.87 3.20 -15.77
N TYR A 13 -2.64 3.17 -16.85
CA TYR A 13 -2.14 3.07 -18.22
C TYR A 13 -2.65 4.26 -19.02
N GLY A 14 -1.72 5.07 -19.57
CA GLY A 14 -2.07 6.30 -20.29
C GLY A 14 -2.80 7.34 -19.43
N GLY A 15 -2.57 7.35 -18.10
CA GLY A 15 -3.27 8.23 -17.17
C GLY A 15 -4.66 7.74 -16.74
N ALA A 16 -5.12 6.59 -17.22
CA ALA A 16 -6.38 5.97 -16.83
C ALA A 16 -6.13 4.75 -15.92
N PRO A 17 -6.88 4.57 -14.81
CA PRO A 17 -6.77 3.39 -13.97
C PRO A 17 -7.31 2.16 -14.70
N ILE A 18 -6.45 1.15 -14.88
CA ILE A 18 -6.79 -0.13 -15.51
C ILE A 18 -6.90 -1.28 -14.51
N PHE A 19 -6.30 -1.14 -13.33
CA PHE A 19 -6.31 -2.17 -12.29
C PHE A 19 -6.24 -1.52 -10.92
N TRP A 20 -6.94 -2.10 -9.94
CA TRP A 20 -6.79 -1.77 -8.54
C TRP A 20 -6.76 -3.05 -7.70
N CYS A 21 -5.90 -3.08 -6.68
CA CYS A 21 -5.97 -4.10 -5.66
C CYS A 21 -5.81 -3.48 -4.27
N SER A 22 -6.45 -4.10 -3.29
CA SER A 22 -6.33 -3.71 -1.89
C SER A 22 -5.86 -4.93 -1.11
N MET A 23 -4.67 -4.84 -0.55
CA MET A 23 -4.03 -5.92 0.18
C MET A 23 -3.94 -5.54 1.66
N LYS A 24 -4.25 -6.50 2.52
CA LYS A 24 -4.02 -6.34 3.95
C LYS A 24 -2.52 -6.47 4.20
N GLU A 25 -1.95 -5.51 4.92
CA GLU A 25 -0.54 -5.55 5.27
C GLU A 25 -0.20 -6.84 5.99
N PRO A 26 0.85 -7.56 5.58
CA PRO A 26 1.25 -8.80 6.24
C PRO A 26 1.67 -8.53 7.70
N VAL A 27 2.15 -7.32 7.98
CA VAL A 27 2.66 -6.85 9.27
C VAL A 27 1.71 -5.83 9.90
N VAL A 28 1.54 -5.89 11.21
CA VAL A 28 0.86 -4.86 12.01
C VAL A 28 1.90 -3.80 12.37
N ALA A 29 1.70 -2.56 11.92
CA ALA A 29 2.53 -1.45 12.37
C ALA A 29 2.33 -1.23 13.88
N LEU A 30 3.41 -1.15 14.63
CA LEU A 30 3.39 -0.93 16.08
C LEU A 30 3.42 0.56 16.43
N SER A 31 3.61 1.43 15.44
CA SER A 31 3.63 2.88 15.54
C SER A 31 3.13 3.53 14.24
N THR A 32 2.64 4.77 14.31
CA THR A 32 2.24 5.55 13.13
C THR A 32 3.42 5.81 12.20
N CYS A 33 4.62 6.03 12.76
CA CYS A 33 5.86 6.22 11.98
C CYS A 33 6.21 4.98 11.15
N GLU A 34 6.00 3.78 11.72
CA GLU A 34 6.23 2.52 11.02
C GLU A 34 5.18 2.32 9.91
N ALA A 35 3.93 2.69 10.15
CA ALA A 35 2.87 2.63 9.15
C ALA A 35 3.15 3.56 7.94
N GLU A 36 3.61 4.78 8.19
CA GLU A 36 4.00 5.74 7.15
C GLU A 36 5.19 5.23 6.32
N TYR A 37 6.19 4.64 6.97
CA TYR A 37 7.33 4.04 6.29
C TYR A 37 6.92 2.87 5.40
N ILE A 38 6.09 1.94 5.90
CA ILE A 38 5.59 0.80 5.12
C ILE A 38 4.84 1.30 3.88
N ALA A 39 3.90 2.23 4.04
CA ALA A 39 3.13 2.78 2.92
C ALA A 39 4.01 3.47 1.86
N ALA A 40 5.06 4.18 2.29
CA ALA A 40 6.01 4.84 1.39
C ALA A 40 6.87 3.84 0.61
N VAL A 41 7.37 2.78 1.27
CA VAL A 41 8.12 1.70 0.63
C VAL A 41 7.27 0.95 -0.38
N ASP A 42 6.03 0.66 -0.01
CA ASP A 42 5.08 -0.07 -0.83
C ASP A 42 4.70 0.69 -2.11
N SER A 43 4.55 2.02 -1.99
CA SER A 43 4.36 2.92 -3.13
C SER A 43 5.59 3.01 -4.04
N GLY A 44 6.81 2.88 -3.48
CA GLY A 44 8.07 2.99 -4.22
C GLY A 44 8.41 1.75 -5.07
N ILE A 45 7.97 0.56 -4.67
CA ILE A 45 8.26 -0.70 -5.40
C ILE A 45 7.46 -0.84 -6.70
N LEU A 46 6.30 -0.18 -6.80
CA LEU A 46 5.36 -0.36 -7.92
C LEU A 46 5.45 0.71 -9.03
N THR A 47 6.40 1.64 -8.93
CA THR A 47 6.61 2.68 -9.96
C THR A 47 7.67 2.31 -11.01
N GLN A 48 7.92 1.02 -11.23
CA GLN A 48 8.79 0.53 -12.33
C GLN A 48 8.04 0.35 -13.64
#